data_AF-A0A1I7N0P3-F1
#
_entry.id   AF-A0A1I7N0P3-F1
#
_cell.length_a   1.000
_cell.length_b   1.000
_cell.length_c   1.000
_cell.angle_alpha   90.00
_cell.angle_beta   90.00
_cell.angle_gamma   90.00
#
_symmetry.space_group_name_H-M   'P 1'
#
loop_
_entity.id
_entity.type
_entity.pdbx_description
1 polymer ?
#
loop_
_entity_poly.entity_id
_entity_poly.type
_entity_poly.pdbx_seq_one_letter_code
_entity_poly.pdbx_strand_id
1 'polypeptide(L)'
;MSAGDRRALILLIAGFTAWSFGFVLLYGLQALGCAYDWPAHRAILIAAYIVTLAPLAWLSLIKVRAEGEPASVLALSALWANRAALAAGVLTFFPATFASACI
;
A
#
# COMPACT_ATOMS: atom_id res chain seq x y z
N MET A 1 27.63 -2.17 -2.44
CA MET A 1 26.30 -1.54 -2.37
C MET A 1 26.43 -0.29 -1.54
N SER A 2 26.06 0.89 -2.05
CA SER A 2 26.14 2.14 -1.28
C SER A 2 25.09 2.15 -0.17
N ALA A 3 25.27 2.99 0.86
CA ALA A 3 24.28 3.15 1.93
C ALA A 3 22.92 3.65 1.40
N GLY A 4 22.94 4.53 0.39
CA GLY A 4 21.75 5.04 -0.31
C GLY A 4 20.99 3.93 -1.05
N ASP A 5 21.70 3.04 -1.76
CA ASP A 5 21.07 1.94 -2.49
C ASP A 5 20.42 0.91 -1.54
N ARG A 6 21.08 0.62 -0.41
CA ARG A 6 20.50 -0.27 0.62
C ARG A 6 19.21 0.31 1.19
N ARG A 7 19.18 1.62 1.44
CA ARG A 7 17.97 2.30 1.92
C ARG A 7 16.85 2.30 0.87
N ALA A 8 17.17 2.55 -0.40
CA ALA A 8 16.22 2.47 -1.49
C ALA A 8 15.59 1.07 -1.63
N LEU A 9 16.41 0.01 -1.52
CA LEU A 9 15.94 -1.38 -1.56
C LEU A 9 15.00 -1.69 -0.39
N ILE A 10 15.35 -1.25 0.84
CA ILE A 10 14.50 -1.46 2.02
C ILE A 10 13.15 -0.76 1.84
N LEU A 11 13.13 0.47 1.33
CA LEU A 11 11.89 1.21 1.09
C LEU A 11 11.02 0.57 0.00
N LEU A 12 11.65 0.01 -1.04
CA LEU A 12 10.97 -0.75 -2.09
C LEU A 12 10.30 -2.02 -1.50
N ILE A 13 11.06 -2.81 -0.74
CA ILE A 13 10.56 -4.03 -0.11
C ILE A 13 9.42 -3.69 0.86
N ALA A 14 9.59 -2.66 1.68
CA ALA A 14 8.57 -2.22 2.63
C ALA A 14 7.26 -1.81 1.92
N GLY A 15 7.34 -1.07 0.82
CA GLY A 15 6.17 -0.69 0.03
C GLY A 15 5.45 -1.88 -0.56
N PHE A 16 6.19 -2.81 -1.17
CA PHE A 16 5.62 -4.04 -1.72
C PHE A 16 4.96 -4.90 -0.63
N THR A 17 5.64 -5.15 0.49
CA THR A 17 5.11 -5.96 1.58
C THR A 17 3.85 -5.32 2.20
N ALA A 18 3.85 -4.01 2.42
CA ALA A 18 2.69 -3.31 2.94
C ALA A 18 1.49 -3.41 1.99
N TRP A 19 1.72 -3.26 0.68
CA TRP A 19 0.69 -3.40 -0.33
C TRP A 19 0.12 -4.83 -0.39
N SER A 20 0.99 -5.85 -0.43
CA SER A 20 0.56 -7.25 -0.44
C SER A 20 -0.21 -7.63 0.82
N PHE A 21 0.23 -7.15 1.99
CA PHE A 21 -0.47 -7.39 3.24
C PHE A 21 -1.86 -6.74 3.24
N GLY A 22 -1.94 -5.48 2.79
CA GLY A 22 -3.22 -4.78 2.63
C GLY A 22 -4.18 -5.52 1.69
N PHE A 23 -3.66 -6.07 0.59
CA PHE A 23 -4.44 -6.89 -0.34
C PHE A 23 -5.05 -8.12 0.34
N VAL A 24 -4.24 -8.93 1.01
CA VAL A 24 -4.71 -10.14 1.69
C VAL A 24 -5.70 -9.81 2.80
N LEU A 25 -5.42 -8.77 3.59
CA LEU A 25 -6.28 -8.35 4.70
C LEU A 25 -7.65 -7.88 4.21
N LEU A 26 -7.68 -6.95 3.25
CA LEU A 26 -8.94 -6.39 2.74
C LEU A 26 -9.77 -7.44 2.03
N TYR A 27 -9.12 -8.29 1.23
CA TYR A 27 -9.80 -9.39 0.55
C TYR A 27 -10.37 -10.42 1.54
N GLY A 28 -9.61 -10.76 2.58
CA GLY A 28 -10.08 -11.65 3.65
C GLY A 28 -11.25 -11.07 4.43
N LEU A 29 -11.17 -9.79 4.82
CA LEU A 29 -12.25 -9.09 5.52
C LEU A 29 -13.51 -9.00 4.67
N GLN A 30 -13.37 -8.81 3.35
CA GLN A 30 -14.49 -8.83 2.41
C GLN A 30 -15.24 -10.17 2.44
N ALA A 31 -14.49 -11.27 2.32
CA ALA A 31 -15.06 -12.62 2.28
C ALA A 31 -15.72 -12.98 3.62
N LEU A 32 -15.07 -12.64 4.74
CA LEU A 32 -15.61 -12.87 6.08
C LEU A 32 -16.86 -12.01 6.35
N GLY A 33 -16.82 -10.73 5.99
CA GLY A 33 -17.95 -9.83 6.21
C GLY A 33 -19.20 -10.22 5.43
N CYS A 34 -19.06 -10.76 4.21
CA CYS A 34 -20.20 -11.33 3.48
C CYS A 34 -20.63 -12.70 4.05
N ALA A 35 -19.72 -13.56 4.52
CA ALA A 35 -20.07 -14.88 5.04
C ALA A 35 -20.77 -14.84 6.41
N TYR A 36 -20.44 -13.85 7.24
CA TYR A 36 -20.94 -13.70 8.62
C TYR A 36 -21.90 -12.52 8.82
N ASP A 37 -22.33 -11.87 7.73
CA ASP A 37 -23.32 -10.76 7.70
C ASP A 37 -23.05 -9.65 8.75
N TRP A 38 -21.84 -9.07 8.70
CA TRP A 38 -21.46 -8.07 9.70
C TRP A 38 -22.27 -6.77 9.56
N PRO A 39 -22.92 -6.28 10.65
CA PRO A 39 -23.74 -5.07 10.59
C PRO A 39 -22.95 -3.79 10.28
N ALA A 40 -21.65 -3.79 10.57
CA ALA A 40 -20.73 -2.68 10.30
C ALA A 40 -19.69 -3.01 9.20
N HIS A 41 -19.97 -3.99 8.33
CA HIS A 41 -19.02 -4.50 7.33
C HIS A 41 -18.34 -3.38 6.52
N ARG A 42 -19.14 -2.45 5.98
CA ARG A 42 -18.66 -1.34 5.16
C ARG A 42 -17.73 -0.40 5.94
N ALA A 43 -18.05 -0.10 7.20
CA ALA A 43 -17.22 0.75 8.04
C ALA A 43 -15.87 0.08 8.37
N ILE A 44 -15.88 -1.24 8.62
CA ILE A 44 -14.67 -2.03 8.88
C ILE A 44 -13.77 -2.05 7.64
N LEU A 45 -14.34 -2.27 6.44
CA LEU A 45 -13.57 -2.23 5.20
C LEU A 45 -12.97 -0.84 4.92
N ILE A 46 -13.73 0.23 5.13
CA ILE A 46 -13.21 1.60 4.96
C ILE A 46 -12.08 1.89 5.96
N ALA A 47 -12.25 1.50 7.23
CA ALA A 47 -11.22 1.67 8.25
C ALA A 47 -9.95 0.88 7.90
N ALA A 48 -10.08 -0.40 7.52
CA ALA A 48 -8.96 -1.22 7.08
C ALA A 48 -8.28 -0.62 5.85
N TYR A 49 -9.04 -0.08 4.90
CA TYR A 49 -8.51 0.56 3.70
C TYR A 49 -7.67 1.80 4.05
N ILE A 50 -8.17 2.69 4.91
CA ILE A 50 -7.42 3.85 5.38
C ILE A 50 -6.13 3.42 6.10
N VAL A 51 -6.22 2.41 6.97
CA VAL A 51 -5.06 1.86 7.69
C VAL A 51 -4.01 1.28 6.74
N THR A 52 -4.42 0.63 5.65
CA THR A 52 -3.48 0.09 4.64
C THR A 52 -2.88 1.16 3.74
N LEU A 53 -3.61 2.23 3.44
CA LEU A 53 -3.10 3.36 2.65
C LEU A 53 -2.14 4.25 3.43
N ALA A 54 -2.33 4.43 4.74
CA ALA A 54 -1.49 5.29 5.57
C ALA A 54 0.02 4.99 5.46
N PRO A 55 0.51 3.75 5.62
CA PRO A 55 1.93 3.44 5.47
C PRO A 55 2.41 3.59 4.02
N LEU A 56 1.58 3.30 3.02
CA LEU A 56 1.93 3.47 1.61
C LEU A 56 2.06 4.95 1.23
N ALA A 57 1.14 5.79 1.71
CA ALA A 57 1.18 7.23 1.53
C ALA A 57 2.45 7.82 2.19
N TRP A 58 2.73 7.40 3.43
CA TRP A 58 3.97 7.77 4.11
C TRP A 58 5.21 7.36 3.31
N LEU A 59 5.31 6.10 2.88
CA LEU A 59 6.44 5.58 2.09
C LEU A 59 6.61 6.30 0.74
N SER A 60 5.54 6.81 0.15
CA SER A 60 5.58 7.60 -1.10
C SER A 60 6.10 9.03 -0.93
N LEU A 61 6.07 9.56 0.31
CA LEU A 61 6.49 10.91 0.66
C LEU A 61 7.92 10.95 1.25
N ILE A 62 8.46 9.82 1.70
CA ILE A 62 9.81 9.75 2.26
C ILE A 62 10.85 10.09 1.19
N LYS A 63 11.73 11.04 1.52
CA LYS A 63 12.93 11.32 0.73
C LYS A 63 13.90 10.12 0.82
N VAL A 64 14.11 9.47 -0.32
CA VAL A 64 15.04 8.33 -0.48
C VAL A 64 16.51 8.81 -0.50
N ARG A 65 16.76 10.11 -0.70
CA ARG A 65 18.08 10.69 -0.99
C ARG A 65 18.45 11.80 0.01
N ALA A 66 19.73 11.90 0.37
CA ALA A 66 20.30 13.07 1.05
C ALA A 66 20.62 14.17 0.03
N GLU A 67 20.53 15.45 0.41
CA GLU A 67 20.88 16.57 -0.49
C GLU A 67 22.35 16.46 -0.92
N GLY A 68 22.60 16.24 -2.22
CA GLY A 68 23.94 16.27 -2.83
C GLY A 68 24.48 14.98 -3.46
N GLU A 69 23.95 13.78 -3.13
CA GLU A 69 24.38 12.52 -3.79
C GLU A 69 23.83 12.45 -5.22
N PRO A 70 24.45 11.79 -6.22
CA PRO A 70 23.88 11.57 -7.56
C PRO A 70 22.67 10.60 -7.55
N ALA A 71 21.75 10.74 -8.53
CA ALA A 71 20.52 9.95 -8.56
C ALA A 71 20.82 8.53 -9.04
N SER A 72 20.73 7.52 -8.17
CA SER A 72 20.83 6.13 -8.60
C SER A 72 19.51 5.66 -9.23
N VAL A 73 19.60 4.81 -10.25
CA VAL A 73 18.43 4.17 -10.91
C VAL A 73 17.58 3.42 -9.88
N LEU A 74 18.21 2.87 -8.84
CA LEU A 74 17.53 2.16 -7.75
C LEU A 74 16.70 3.10 -6.87
N ALA A 75 17.24 4.29 -6.54
CA ALA A 75 16.49 5.29 -5.79
C ALA A 75 15.28 5.83 -6.58
N LEU A 76 15.44 6.03 -7.89
CA LEU A 76 14.36 6.48 -8.77
C LEU A 76 13.26 5.42 -8.90
N SER A 77 13.65 4.16 -9.13
CA SER A 77 12.70 3.05 -9.25
C SER A 77 11.95 2.78 -7.94
N ALA A 78 12.62 2.85 -6.78
CA ALA A 78 11.96 2.72 -5.48
C ALA A 78 10.88 3.78 -5.25
N LEU A 79 11.15 5.03 -5.63
CA LEU A 79 10.23 6.14 -5.44
C LEU A 79 8.98 6.00 -6.34
N TRP A 80 9.19 5.65 -7.62
CA TRP A 80 8.08 5.39 -8.54
C TRP A 80 7.30 4.13 -8.20
N ALA A 81 7.97 3.07 -7.74
CA ALA A 81 7.32 1.84 -7.31
C ALA A 81 6.41 2.08 -6.10
N ASN A 82 6.84 2.86 -5.10
CA ASN A 82 6.00 3.19 -3.95
C ASN A 82 4.79 4.05 -4.34
N ARG A 83 4.96 4.98 -5.30
CA ARG A 83 3.84 5.76 -5.86
C ARG A 83 2.88 4.89 -6.67
N ALA A 84 3.41 3.98 -7.48
CA ALA A 84 2.61 3.02 -8.23
C ALA A 84 1.86 2.07 -7.30
N ALA A 85 2.49 1.60 -6.22
CA ALA A 85 1.85 0.76 -5.20
C ALA A 85 0.72 1.51 -4.48
N LEU A 86 0.90 2.80 -4.17
CA LEU A 86 -0.17 3.62 -3.61
C LEU A 86 -1.34 3.77 -4.61
N ALA A 87 -1.04 4.13 -5.86
CA ALA A 87 -2.06 4.27 -6.91
C ALA A 87 -2.80 2.95 -7.17
N ALA A 88 -2.07 1.84 -7.24
CA ALA A 88 -2.63 0.51 -7.36
C ALA A 88 -3.49 0.16 -6.15
N GLY A 89 -3.02 0.43 -4.93
CA GLY A 89 -3.81 0.23 -3.70
C GLY A 89 -5.13 0.99 -3.74
N VAL A 90 -5.12 2.25 -4.18
CA VAL A 90 -6.34 3.04 -4.36
C VAL A 90 -7.25 2.38 -5.40
N LEU A 91 -6.74 2.08 -6.59
CA LEU A 91 -7.56 1.54 -7.68
C LEU A 91 -8.09 0.12 -7.42
N THR A 92 -7.28 -0.74 -6.81
CA THR A 92 -7.65 -2.14 -6.53
C THR A 92 -8.63 -2.25 -5.37
N PHE A 93 -8.43 -1.47 -4.30
CA PHE A 93 -9.26 -1.60 -3.09
C PHE A 93 -10.50 -0.72 -3.09
N PHE A 94 -10.56 0.33 -3.91
CA PHE A 94 -11.74 1.18 -4.05
C PHE A 94 -13.01 0.40 -4.46
N PRO A 95 -13.01 -0.46 -5.50
CA PRO A 95 -14.19 -1.28 -5.80
C PRO A 95 -14.51 -2.28 -4.69
N ALA A 96 -13.51 -2.86 -4.02
CA ALA A 96 -13.73 -3.78 -2.90
C ALA A 96 -14.42 -3.08 -1.71
N THR A 97 -14.04 -1.85 -1.38
CA THR A 97 -14.63 -1.09 -0.27
C THR A 97 -15.99 -0.46 -0.58
N PHE A 98 -16.20 0.02 -1.80
CA PHE A 98 -17.38 0.84 -2.14
C PHE A 98 -18.38 0.15 -3.05
N ALA A 99 -17.92 -0.78 -3.89
CA ALA A 99 -18.75 -1.60 -4.77
C ALA A 99 -18.92 -3.02 -4.23
N SER A 100 -18.66 -3.25 -2.94
CA SER A 100 -18.87 -4.52 -2.25
C SER A 100 -20.27 -5.06 -2.51
N ALA A 101 -20.37 -5.95 -3.49
CA ALA A 101 -21.55 -6.68 -3.85
C ALA A 101 -21.49 -7.99 -3.07
N CYS A 102 -21.85 -7.98 -1.79
CA CYS A 102 -22.44 -9.21 -1.26
C CYS A 102 -23.75 -9.35 -2.07
N ILE A 103 -23.69 -10.07 -3.20
CA ILE A 103 -24.85 -10.45 -4.01
C ILE A 103 -25.53 -11.60 -3.29
#